data_AF-A0A929JBE9-F1
#
_entry.id   AF-A0A929JBE9-F1
#
_cell.length_a   1.000
_cell.length_b   1.000
_cell.length_c   1.000
_cell.angle_alpha   90.00
_cell.angle_beta   90.00
_cell.angle_gamma   90.00
#
_symmetry.space_group_name_H-M   'P 1'
#
loop_
_entity.id
_entity.type
_entity.pdbx_description
1 polymer ?
#
loop_
_entity_poly.entity_id
_entity_poly.type
_entity_poly.pdbx_seq_one_letter_code
_entity_poly.pdbx_strand_id
1 'polypeptide(L)' 'MNESEFQQIAEQTIEDIQDAIDNSGVDIDYDEIGGVLTLEFEDGSKIIFSKQGAMNQLWMAAKSGGYHFDYDK' A
#
# COMPACT_ATOMS: atom_id res chain seq x y z
N MET A 1 -5.72 5.51 -17.94
CA MET A 1 -4.38 5.27 -17.38
C MET A 1 -3.80 4.05 -18.08
N ASN A 2 -2.58 4.14 -18.57
CA ASN A 2 -1.84 2.95 -19.03
C ASN A 2 -1.09 2.30 -17.86
N GLU A 3 -0.57 1.08 -18.05
CA GLU A 3 0.09 0.31 -16.99
C GLU A 3 1.33 1.03 -16.41
N SER A 4 2.09 1.75 -17.23
CA SER A 4 3.26 2.51 -16.78
C SER A 4 2.87 3.72 -15.92
N GLU A 5 1.81 4.44 -16.28
CA GLU A 5 1.26 5.54 -15.48
C GLU A 5 0.73 5.02 -14.14
N PHE A 6 0.04 3.87 -14.16
CA PHE A 6 -0.43 3.21 -12.95
C PHE A 6 0.73 2.83 -12.03
N GLN A 7 1.77 2.20 -12.58
CA GLN A 7 2.91 1.77 -11.79
C GLN A 7 3.56 2.96 -11.07
N GLN A 8 3.75 4.09 -11.76
CA GLN A 8 4.31 5.30 -11.16
C GLN A 8 3.44 5.87 -10.04
N ILE A 9 2.11 5.95 -10.26
CA ILE A 9 1.17 6.45 -9.25
C ILE A 9 1.15 5.50 -8.04
N ALA A 10 1.14 4.20 -8.28
CA ALA A 10 1.09 3.20 -7.22
C ALA A 10 2.39 3.16 -6.42
N GLU A 11 3.55 3.31 -7.06
CA GLU A 11 4.85 3.47 -6.38
C GLU A 11 4.86 4.73 -5.51
N GLN A 12 4.47 5.88 -6.05
CA GLN A 12 4.38 7.11 -5.26
C GLN A 12 3.42 6.97 -4.07
N THR A 13 2.28 6.30 -4.27
CA THR A 13 1.32 6.07 -3.17
C THR A 13 1.93 5.22 -2.06
N ILE A 14 2.75 4.23 -2.40
CA ILE A 14 3.46 3.39 -1.41
C ILE A 14 4.50 4.22 -0.65
N GLU A 15 5.29 5.04 -1.35
CA GLU A 15 6.26 5.96 -0.73
C GLU A 15 5.56 6.95 0.23
N ASP A 16 4.45 7.55 -0.21
CA ASP A 16 3.67 8.49 0.60
C ASP A 16 3.12 7.83 1.88
N ILE A 17 2.76 6.55 1.83
CA ILE A 17 2.33 5.77 3.01
C ILE A 17 3.50 5.56 3.97
N GLN A 18 4.67 5.19 3.47
CA GLN A 18 5.88 4.99 4.27
C GLN A 18 6.30 6.30 4.96
N ASP A 19 6.34 7.40 4.20
CA ASP A 19 6.60 8.73 4.74
C ASP A 19 5.58 9.14 5.80
N ALA A 20 4.28 8.85 5.58
CA ALA A 20 3.25 9.15 6.57
C ALA A 20 3.45 8.36 7.87
N ILE A 21 3.90 7.11 7.78
CA ILE A 21 4.24 6.27 8.95
C ILE A 21 5.45 6.84 9.68
N ASP A 22 6.55 7.11 8.97
CA ASP A 22 7.77 7.66 9.57
C ASP A 22 7.52 8.99 10.29
N ASN A 23 6.62 9.81 9.75
CA ASN A 23 6.25 11.11 10.34
C ASN A 23 5.14 11.04 11.39
N SER A 24 4.47 9.90 11.56
CA SER A 24 3.34 9.75 12.48
C SER A 24 3.76 9.67 13.96
N GLY A 25 5.01 9.26 14.22
CA GLY A 25 5.51 9.01 15.57
C GLY A 25 4.89 7.79 16.26
N VAL A 26 4.17 6.92 15.52
CA VAL A 26 3.68 5.64 16.03
C VAL A 26 4.62 4.50 15.67
N ASP A 27 4.65 3.46 16.52
CA ASP A 27 5.49 2.28 16.32
C ASP A 27 4.80 1.30 15.35
N ILE A 28 4.96 1.57 14.05
CA ILE A 28 4.51 0.70 12.96
C ILE A 28 5.73 0.29 12.16
N ASP A 29 6.02 -1.00 12.15
CA ASP A 29 7.04 -1.58 11.28
C ASP A 29 6.48 -1.77 9.87
N TYR A 30 7.32 -1.59 8.85
CA TYR A 30 6.96 -1.93 7.47
C TYR A 30 8.09 -2.56 6.68
N ASP A 31 7.71 -3.39 5.71
CA ASP A 31 8.63 -4.01 4.75
C ASP A 31 7.97 -4.08 3.36
N GLU A 32 8.73 -3.84 2.31
CA GLU A 32 8.29 -3.98 0.93
C GLU A 32 9.09 -5.07 0.21
N ILE A 33 8.41 -6.19 -0.10
CA ILE A 33 9.01 -7.31 -0.84
C ILE A 33 8.20 -7.59 -2.08
N GLY A 34 8.84 -7.54 -3.24
CA GLY A 34 8.22 -7.94 -4.51
C GLY A 34 6.99 -7.12 -4.89
N GLY A 35 6.95 -5.84 -4.52
CA GLY A 35 5.82 -4.94 -4.78
C GLY A 35 4.62 -5.13 -3.84
N VAL A 36 4.85 -5.79 -2.69
CA VAL A 36 3.89 -5.94 -1.60
C VAL A 36 4.43 -5.21 -0.37
N LEU A 37 3.72 -4.18 0.08
CA LEU A 37 4.01 -3.48 1.33
C LEU A 37 3.25 -4.15 2.46
N THR A 38 3.94 -4.55 3.52
CA THR A 38 3.33 -5.08 4.74
C THR A 38 3.59 -4.11 5.88
N LEU A 39 2.53 -3.67 6.55
CA LEU A 39 2.56 -2.90 7.78
C LEU A 39 2.23 -3.81 8.95
N GLU A 40 3.00 -3.74 10.02
CA GLU A 40 2.81 -4.51 11.26
C GLU A 40 2.63 -3.55 12.45
N PHE A 41 1.54 -3.73 13.17
CA PHE A 41 1.18 -2.92 14.33
C PHE A 41 1.62 -3.61 15.63
N GLU A 42 1.76 -2.86 16.73
CA GLU A 42 2.14 -3.39 18.05
C GLU A 42 1.26 -4.57 18.54
N ASP A 43 -0.03 -4.62 18.13
CA ASP A 43 -0.95 -5.69 18.49
C ASP A 43 -0.79 -6.96 17.62
N GLY A 44 0.19 -6.96 16.72
CA GLY A 44 0.48 -8.03 15.75
C GLY A 44 -0.48 -8.08 14.56
N SER A 45 -1.44 -7.16 14.47
CA SER A 45 -2.28 -7.04 13.28
C SER A 45 -1.48 -6.47 12.11
N LYS A 46 -1.95 -6.76 10.90
CA LYS A 46 -1.27 -6.38 9.66
C LYS A 46 -2.20 -5.69 8.69
N ILE A 47 -1.65 -4.74 7.95
CA ILE A 47 -2.23 -4.20 6.73
C ILE A 47 -1.25 -4.50 5.60
N ILE A 48 -1.76 -5.01 4.48
CA ILE A 48 -0.95 -5.42 3.33
C ILE A 48 -1.45 -4.70 2.09
N PHE A 49 -0.57 -3.99 1.39
CA PHE A 49 -0.84 -3.38 0.09
C PHE A 49 -0.19 -4.18 -1.04
N SER A 50 -0.88 -4.33 -2.17
CA SER A 50 -0.33 -4.97 -3.37
C SER A 50 -0.77 -4.26 -4.65
N LYS A 51 0.15 -4.14 -5.61
CA LYS A 51 -0.06 -3.49 -6.90
C LYS A 51 -0.59 -4.50 -7.92
N GLN A 52 -1.75 -4.25 -8.52
CA GLN A 52 -2.36 -5.11 -9.55
C GLN A 52 -2.28 -4.45 -10.93
N GLY A 53 -1.13 -4.55 -11.59
CA GLY A 53 -0.85 -3.88 -12.87
C GLY A 53 -1.85 -4.23 -13.98
N ALA A 54 -2.27 -5.49 -14.08
CA ALA A 54 -3.24 -5.93 -15.09
C ALA A 54 -4.64 -5.29 -14.93
N MET A 55 -4.97 -4.81 -13.71
CA MET A 55 -6.25 -4.18 -13.39
C MET A 55 -6.12 -2.67 -13.18
N ASN A 56 -4.90 -2.12 -13.13
CA ASN A 56 -4.61 -0.76 -12.67
C ASN A 56 -5.23 -0.44 -11.29
N GLN A 57 -5.13 -1.40 -10.36
CA GLN A 57 -5.70 -1.26 -9.01
C GLN A 57 -4.64 -1.41 -7.92
N LEU A 58 -4.79 -0.63 -6.85
CA LEU A 58 -4.11 -0.88 -5.59
C LEU A 58 -5.04 -1.69 -4.68
N TRP A 59 -4.57 -2.81 -4.15
CA TRP A 59 -5.35 -3.63 -3.23
C TRP A 59 -4.81 -3.50 -1.82
N MET A 60 -5.70 -3.51 -0.83
CA MET A 60 -5.38 -3.50 0.59
C MET A 60 -6.09 -4.64 1.30
N ALA A 61 -5.35 -5.45 2.04
CA ALA A 61 -5.89 -6.41 3.00
C ALA A 61 -5.68 -5.89 4.42
N ALA A 62 -6.72 -5.89 5.23
CA ALA A 62 -6.69 -5.53 6.64
C ALA A 62 -7.53 -6.52 7.45
N LYS A 63 -7.42 -6.45 8.78
CA LYS A 63 -8.28 -7.24 9.69
C LYS A 63 -9.78 -7.07 9.43
N SER A 64 -10.19 -5.90 8.92
CA SER A 64 -11.58 -5.58 8.59
C SER A 64 -12.05 -6.13 7.23
N GLY A 65 -11.14 -6.56 6.36
CA GLY A 65 -11.49 -7.08 5.03
C GLY A 65 -10.46 -6.76 3.94
N GLY A 66 -10.83 -7.09 2.70
CA GLY A 66 -10.09 -6.74 1.49
C GLY A 66 -10.75 -5.59 0.75
N TYR A 67 -9.95 -4.66 0.25
CA TYR A 67 -10.37 -3.44 -0.43
C TYR A 67 -9.60 -3.28 -1.73
N HIS A 68 -10.27 -2.81 -2.77
CA HIS A 68 -9.67 -2.55 -4.07
C HIS A 68 -9.92 -1.07 -4.42
N PHE A 69 -8.86 -0.38 -4.82
CA PHE A 69 -8.88 1.04 -5.14
C PHE A 69 -8.58 1.23 -6.61
N ASP A 70 -9.52 1.87 -7.31
CA ASP A 70 -9.28 2.49 -8.61
C ASP A 70 -8.75 3.90 -8.38
N TYR A 71 -7.86 4.37 -9.26
CA TYR A 71 -7.43 5.76 -9.22
C TYR A 71 -8.49 6.67 -9.87
N ASP A 72 -9.00 7.63 -9.08
CA ASP A 72 -9.85 8.72 -9.55
C ASP A 72 -9.15 10.05 -9.27
N LYS A 73 -9.17 10.95 -10.26
CA LYS A 73 -8.32 12.15 -10.30
C LYS A 73 -9.01 13.39 -9.74
#